data_AF-A0A560WBI1-F1
#
_entry.id   AF-A0A560WBI1-F1
#
_cell.length_a   1.000
_cell.length_b   1.000
_cell.length_c   1.000
_cell.angle_alpha   90.00
_cell.angle_beta   90.00
_cell.angle_gamma   90.00
#
_symmetry.space_group_name_H-M   'P 1'
#
loop_
_entity.id
_entity.type
_entity.pdbx_description
1 polymer ?
#
loop_
_entity_poly.entity_id
_entity_poly.type
_entity_poly.pdbx_seq_one_letter_code
_entity_poly.pdbx_strand_id
1 'polypeptide(L)'
;MARRSKQGVIAERIGIHSDAGEWCWIGNIPQPPADVLQAAGNPPLRPARRPPLGMLGTVLGAPFLPLLLLLSLLARAQESVERALDSKEEKDRHRARKEDEKRMDAAVEQHGLDNVFDGDWNGAAGQFLLRWYSHSTHHERLLFAGPDGITFAAPRKRVSSGRDRHAQIVARLSPDEATLEDPFSGEFETRILLIRFRDDSWLRVDTEESRSELHMYALRHSSSGGA
;
A
#
# COMPACT_ATOMS: atom_id res chain seq x y z
N MET A 1 27.11 -10.96 -6.16
CA MET A 1 25.80 -10.98 -6.84
C MET A 1 24.75 -10.56 -5.83
N ALA A 2 24.14 -9.37 -5.99
CA ALA A 2 23.07 -8.93 -5.11
C ALA A 2 21.86 -9.87 -5.27
N ARG A 3 21.28 -10.31 -4.16
CA ARG A 3 20.07 -11.13 -4.15
C ARG A 3 18.95 -10.31 -4.81
N ARG A 4 18.49 -10.72 -5.99
CA ARG A 4 17.36 -10.06 -6.68
C ARG A 4 16.14 -10.05 -5.76
N SER A 5 15.53 -8.89 -5.56
CA SER A 5 14.27 -8.79 -4.83
C SER A 5 13.17 -9.57 -5.56
N LYS A 6 12.18 -10.07 -4.81
CA LYS A 6 11.07 -10.84 -5.37
C LYS A 6 10.30 -10.01 -6.41
N GLN A 7 10.20 -8.71 -6.17
CA GLN A 7 9.57 -7.73 -7.05
C GLN A 7 10.37 -7.54 -8.35
N GLY A 8 11.71 -7.58 -8.31
CA GLY A 8 12.56 -7.52 -9.51
C GLY A 8 12.32 -8.67 -10.50
N VAL A 9 12.01 -9.88 -10.01
CA VAL A 9 11.65 -11.03 -10.87
C VAL A 9 10.30 -10.80 -11.56
N ILE A 10 9.36 -10.15 -10.88
CA ILE A 10 8.05 -9.81 -11.46
C ILE A 10 8.22 -8.73 -12.52
N ALA A 11 9.01 -7.68 -12.25
CA ALA A 11 9.32 -6.60 -13.18
C ALA A 11 9.90 -7.13 -14.51
N GLU A 12 10.90 -8.01 -14.43
CA GLU A 12 11.52 -8.64 -15.60
C GLU A 12 10.49 -9.44 -16.42
N ARG A 13 9.65 -10.24 -15.76
CA ARG A 13 8.61 -11.03 -16.43
C ARG A 13 7.61 -10.18 -17.21
N ILE A 14 7.28 -9.00 -16.69
CA ILE A 14 6.29 -8.10 -17.32
C ILE A 14 6.93 -6.97 -18.13
N GLY A 15 8.27 -6.99 -18.29
CA GLY A 15 9.02 -6.06 -19.12
C GLY A 15 9.11 -4.64 -18.57
N ILE A 16 9.25 -4.47 -17.25
CA ILE A 16 9.44 -3.16 -16.59
C ILE A 16 10.90 -3.00 -16.18
N HIS A 17 11.45 -1.81 -16.47
CA HIS A 17 12.72 -1.36 -15.91
C HIS A 17 12.41 -0.54 -14.67
N SER A 18 12.70 -1.09 -13.49
CA SER A 18 12.38 -0.45 -12.20
C SER A 18 13.57 -0.53 -11.25
N ASP A 19 13.77 0.53 -10.49
CA ASP A 19 14.78 0.60 -9.43
C ASP A 19 14.23 0.14 -8.07
N ALA A 20 12.91 0.24 -7.89
CA ALA A 20 12.21 -0.21 -6.70
C ALA A 20 10.81 -0.71 -7.05
N GLY A 21 10.28 -1.64 -6.26
CA GLY A 21 8.89 -2.04 -6.36
C GLY A 21 8.32 -2.62 -5.07
N GLU A 22 7.06 -2.35 -4.80
CA GLU A 22 6.35 -2.91 -3.65
C GLU A 22 4.84 -3.04 -3.90
N TRP A 23 4.22 -4.04 -3.28
CA TRP A 23 2.77 -4.14 -3.22
C TRP A 23 2.20 -3.01 -2.38
N CYS A 24 1.23 -2.32 -2.94
CA CYS A 24 0.50 -1.23 -2.32
C CYS A 24 -1.00 -1.41 -2.45
N TRP A 25 -1.73 -0.68 -1.63
CA TRP A 25 -3.16 -0.49 -1.75
C TRP A 25 -3.49 0.97 -1.50
N ILE A 26 -4.72 1.32 -1.84
CA ILE A 26 -5.33 2.59 -1.44
C ILE A 26 -6.39 2.31 -0.39
N GLY A 27 -6.69 3.31 0.43
CA GLY A 27 -7.82 3.27 1.34
C GLY A 27 -9.17 3.21 0.61
N ASN A 28 -10.25 3.42 1.37
CA ASN A 28 -11.58 3.46 0.78
C ASN A 28 -11.73 4.69 -0.13
N ILE A 29 -12.05 4.48 -1.40
CA ILE A 29 -12.35 5.57 -2.34
C ILE A 29 -13.63 6.27 -1.87
N PRO A 30 -13.61 7.58 -1.57
CA PRO A 30 -14.82 8.31 -1.21
C PRO A 30 -15.80 8.37 -2.38
N GLN A 31 -17.08 8.64 -2.10
CA GLN A 31 -18.10 8.71 -3.15
C GLN A 31 -17.94 10.03 -3.93
N PRO A 32 -17.67 9.98 -5.25
CA PRO A 32 -17.61 11.17 -6.10
C PRO A 32 -19.00 11.79 -6.30
N PRO A 33 -19.06 13.09 -6.62
CA PRO A 33 -20.26 13.75 -7.15
C PRO A 33 -20.88 12.97 -8.30
N ALA A 34 -22.21 12.97 -8.39
CA ALA A 34 -22.94 12.13 -9.35
C ALA A 34 -22.65 12.48 -10.81
N ASP A 35 -22.49 13.77 -11.10
CA ASP A 35 -22.10 14.31 -12.40
C ASP A 35 -20.69 13.86 -12.82
N VAL A 36 -19.72 13.94 -11.90
CA VAL A 36 -18.36 13.44 -12.12
C VAL A 36 -18.37 11.93 -12.38
N LEU A 37 -19.10 11.16 -11.55
CA LEU A 37 -19.18 9.72 -11.69
C LEU A 37 -19.80 9.32 -13.04
N GLN A 38 -20.86 10.01 -13.44
CA GLN A 38 -21.53 9.80 -14.72
C GLN A 38 -20.62 10.16 -15.89
N ALA A 39 -19.89 11.28 -15.81
CA ALA A 39 -18.93 11.69 -16.83
C ALA A 39 -17.79 10.66 -17.00
N ALA A 40 -17.38 10.01 -15.91
CA ALA A 40 -16.40 8.93 -15.93
C ALA A 40 -16.95 7.58 -16.41
N GLY A 41 -18.25 7.48 -16.74
CA GLY A 41 -18.89 6.25 -17.21
C GLY A 41 -19.29 5.28 -16.11
N ASN A 42 -19.50 5.76 -14.88
CA ASN A 42 -19.86 4.98 -13.70
C ASN A 42 -18.88 3.82 -13.40
N PRO A 43 -17.57 4.11 -13.26
CA PRO A 43 -16.59 3.07 -12.97
C PRO A 43 -16.80 2.44 -11.58
N PRO A 44 -16.33 1.20 -11.37
CA PRO A 44 -16.32 0.60 -10.04
C PRO A 44 -15.41 1.42 -9.10
N LEU A 45 -15.91 1.72 -7.90
CA LEU A 45 -15.14 2.41 -6.84
C LEU A 45 -14.67 1.45 -5.74
N ARG A 46 -14.97 0.17 -5.88
CA ARG A 46 -14.65 -0.87 -4.90
C ARG A 46 -14.02 -2.07 -5.59
N PRO A 47 -13.14 -2.81 -4.89
CA PRO A 47 -12.59 -4.04 -5.41
C PRO A 47 -13.72 -5.07 -5.60
N ALA A 48 -13.54 -6.00 -6.53
CA ALA A 48 -14.48 -7.10 -6.69
C ALA A 48 -14.56 -7.95 -5.43
N ARG A 49 -15.69 -8.64 -5.23
CA ARG A 49 -15.83 -9.63 -4.17
C ARG A 49 -14.77 -10.72 -4.33
N ARG A 50 -14.29 -11.28 -3.22
CA ARG A 50 -13.36 -12.42 -3.27
C ARG A 50 -14.07 -13.56 -4.01
N PRO A 51 -13.42 -14.26 -4.95
CA PRO A 51 -13.95 -15.52 -5.44
C PRO A 51 -14.14 -16.45 -4.22
N PRO A 52 -15.23 -17.23 -4.14
CA PRO A 52 -15.43 -18.15 -3.04
C PRO A 52 -14.23 -19.09 -2.98
N LEU A 53 -13.47 -19.02 -1.88
CA LEU A 53 -12.48 -20.04 -1.56
C LEU A 53 -13.25 -21.36 -1.53
N GLY A 54 -12.94 -22.28 -2.44
CA GLY A 54 -13.57 -23.60 -2.45
C GLY A 54 -13.47 -24.21 -1.05
N MET A 55 -14.54 -24.85 -0.59
CA MET A 55 -14.74 -25.46 0.74
C MET A 55 -13.63 -26.43 1.24
N LEU A 56 -12.55 -26.62 0.49
CA LEU A 56 -11.46 -27.54 0.77
C LEU A 56 -10.60 -27.13 1.98
N GLY A 57 -10.48 -25.83 2.27
CA GLY A 57 -9.67 -25.33 3.39
C GLY A 57 -10.28 -25.55 4.78
N THR A 58 -11.61 -25.51 4.88
CA THR A 58 -12.33 -25.60 6.16
C THR A 58 -12.38 -27.01 6.72
N VAL A 59 -12.46 -28.04 5.88
CA VAL A 59 -12.49 -29.45 6.33
C VAL A 59 -11.12 -29.90 6.85
N LEU A 60 -10.03 -29.43 6.23
CA LEU A 60 -8.66 -29.77 6.65
C LEU A 60 -8.19 -28.99 7.89
N GLY A 61 -8.69 -27.78 8.13
CA GLY A 61 -8.30 -26.94 9.27
C GLY A 61 -9.08 -27.22 10.57
N ALA A 62 -10.31 -27.74 10.47
CA ALA A 62 -11.18 -28.00 11.61
C ALA A 62 -10.57 -28.86 12.75
N PRO A 63 -9.82 -29.95 12.49
CA PRO A 63 -9.21 -30.73 13.58
C PRO A 63 -8.04 -30.01 14.27
N PHE A 64 -7.43 -29.00 13.63
CA PHE A 64 -6.33 -28.23 14.20
C PHE A 64 -6.80 -27.01 15.02
N LEU A 65 -8.07 -26.62 14.92
CA LEU A 65 -8.66 -25.53 15.70
C LEU A 65 -8.48 -25.65 17.23
N PRO A 66 -8.78 -26.81 17.88
CA PRO A 66 -8.59 -26.93 19.32
C PRO A 66 -7.12 -26.82 19.73
N LEU A 67 -6.20 -27.33 18.89
CA LEU A 67 -4.76 -27.21 19.12
C LEU A 67 -4.30 -25.75 18.99
N LEU A 68 -4.77 -25.02 17.97
CA LEU A 68 -4.47 -23.60 17.78
C LEU A 68 -5.05 -22.74 18.91
N LEU A 69 -6.26 -23.04 19.39
CA LEU A 69 -6.86 -22.36 20.55
C LEU A 69 -6.03 -22.58 21.82
N LEU A 70 -5.61 -23.81 22.08
CA LEU A 70 -4.74 -24.13 23.21
C LEU A 70 -3.39 -23.41 23.12
N LEU A 71 -2.74 -23.42 21.95
CA LEU A 71 -1.48 -22.71 21.72
C LEU A 71 -1.65 -21.19 21.89
N SER A 72 -2.76 -20.61 21.42
CA SER A 72 -3.04 -19.19 21.60
C SER A 72 -3.31 -18.79 23.05
N LEU A 73 -3.96 -19.67 23.82
CA LEU A 73 -4.18 -19.47 25.26
C LEU A 73 -2.86 -19.54 26.04
N LEU A 74 -2.00 -20.50 25.71
CA LEU A 74 -0.66 -20.62 26.29
C LEU A 74 0.20 -19.40 25.93
N ALA A 75 0.16 -18.95 24.68
CA ALA A 75 0.87 -17.74 24.25
C ALA A 75 0.38 -16.50 24.99
N ARG A 76 -0.94 -16.32 25.18
CA ARG A 76 -1.49 -15.20 25.97
C ARG A 76 -1.12 -15.27 27.46
N ALA A 77 -1.10 -16.47 28.03
CA ALA A 77 -0.68 -16.66 29.42
C ALA A 77 0.81 -16.31 29.58
N GLN A 78 1.66 -16.76 28.65
CA GLN A 78 3.07 -16.41 28.61
C GLN A 78 3.28 -14.90 28.41
N GLU A 79 2.59 -14.29 27.44
CA GLU A 79 2.66 -12.86 27.15
C GLU A 79 2.12 -12.01 28.32
N SER A 80 1.18 -12.53 29.13
CA SER A 80 0.71 -11.87 30.35
C SER A 80 1.72 -11.92 31.50
N VAL A 81 2.49 -13.01 31.58
CA VAL A 81 3.57 -13.19 32.56
C VAL A 81 4.80 -12.38 32.14
N GLU A 82 5.14 -12.37 30.85
CA GLU A 82 6.19 -11.53 30.26
C GLU A 82 5.86 -10.05 30.46
N ARG A 83 4.64 -9.60 30.14
CA ARG A 83 4.21 -8.21 30.38
C ARG A 83 4.20 -7.81 31.87
N ALA A 84 4.04 -8.77 32.78
CA ALA A 84 4.19 -8.56 34.23
C ALA A 84 5.67 -8.50 34.67
N LEU A 85 6.54 -9.21 33.97
CA LEU A 85 7.99 -9.25 34.16
C LEU A 85 8.76 -8.23 33.31
N ASP A 86 8.07 -7.48 32.43
CA ASP A 86 8.65 -6.46 31.55
C ASP A 86 9.57 -5.57 32.37
N SER A 87 10.85 -5.62 32.01
CA SER A 87 11.86 -4.78 32.61
C SER A 87 11.49 -3.32 32.38
N LYS A 88 11.98 -2.43 33.25
CA LYS A 88 11.76 -0.98 33.10
C LYS A 88 12.10 -0.49 31.69
N GLU A 89 13.11 -1.08 31.06
CA GLU A 89 13.57 -0.82 29.69
C GLU A 89 12.54 -1.20 28.62
N GLU A 90 11.79 -2.28 28.78
CA GLU A 90 10.74 -2.68 27.83
C GLU A 90 9.52 -1.76 27.89
N LYS A 91 9.15 -1.33 29.11
CA LYS A 91 8.11 -0.31 29.32
C LYS A 91 8.52 1.04 28.74
N ASP A 92 9.79 1.42 28.87
CA ASP A 92 10.30 2.66 28.32
C ASP A 92 10.35 2.61 26.78
N ARG A 93 10.77 1.48 26.18
CA ARG A 93 10.68 1.26 24.72
C ARG A 93 9.24 1.32 24.20
N HIS A 94 8.29 0.71 24.91
CA HIS A 94 6.88 0.78 24.55
C HIS A 94 6.32 2.21 24.62
N ARG A 95 6.71 3.00 25.63
CA ARG A 95 6.31 4.42 25.73
C ARG A 95 6.89 5.23 24.57
N ALA A 96 8.18 5.07 24.28
CA ALA A 96 8.83 5.75 23.18
C ALA A 96 8.15 5.43 21.84
N ARG A 97 7.82 4.16 21.58
CA ARG A 97 7.07 3.75 20.39
C ARG A 97 5.68 4.38 20.31
N LYS A 98 4.97 4.45 21.43
CA LYS A 98 3.63 5.07 21.49
C LYS A 98 3.69 6.58 21.28
N GLU A 99 4.74 7.23 21.75
CA GLU A 99 4.97 8.66 21.50
C GLU A 99 5.34 8.93 20.04
N ASP A 100 6.15 8.05 19.43
CA ASP A 100 6.47 8.11 18.00
C ASP A 100 5.22 7.91 17.12
N GLU A 101 4.39 6.91 17.43
CA GLU A 101 3.11 6.67 16.75
C GLU A 101 2.18 7.89 16.85
N LYS A 102 2.08 8.52 18.03
CA LYS A 102 1.30 9.76 18.19
C LYS A 102 1.85 10.93 17.37
N ARG A 103 3.18 11.05 17.26
CA ARG A 103 3.81 12.10 16.43
C ARG A 103 3.52 11.85 14.96
N MET A 104 3.60 10.60 14.52
CA MET A 104 3.24 10.20 13.16
C MET A 104 1.76 10.49 12.88
N ASP A 105 0.84 10.10 13.77
CA ASP A 105 -0.60 10.35 13.60
C ASP A 105 -0.88 11.87 13.52
N ALA A 106 -0.26 12.67 14.38
CA ALA A 106 -0.38 14.13 14.32
C ALA A 106 0.18 14.71 13.01
N ALA A 107 1.27 14.14 12.49
CA ALA A 107 1.82 14.54 11.19
C ALA A 107 0.87 14.15 10.04
N VAL A 108 0.29 12.94 10.07
CA VAL A 108 -0.72 12.51 9.08
C VAL A 108 -1.89 13.50 9.03
N GLU A 109 -2.42 13.88 10.18
CA GLU A 109 -3.52 14.85 10.30
C GLU A 109 -3.08 16.24 9.80
N GLN A 110 -1.92 16.73 10.24
CA GLN A 110 -1.38 18.04 9.84
C GLN A 110 -1.17 18.15 8.33
N HIS A 111 -0.71 17.07 7.69
CA HIS A 111 -0.50 17.01 6.25
C HIS A 111 -1.78 16.69 5.46
N GLY A 112 -2.93 16.49 6.14
CA GLY A 112 -4.22 16.17 5.50
C GLY A 112 -4.25 14.77 4.87
N LEU A 113 -3.38 13.87 5.31
CA LEU A 113 -3.18 12.55 4.71
C LEU A 113 -4.15 11.48 5.23
N ASP A 114 -5.11 11.87 6.06
CA ASP A 114 -6.21 11.00 6.50
C ASP A 114 -7.08 10.54 5.33
N ASN A 115 -7.09 11.32 4.25
CA ASN A 115 -7.80 11.01 3.02
C ASN A 115 -6.92 10.24 2.03
N VAL A 116 -7.58 9.48 1.15
CA VAL A 116 -6.90 8.74 0.07
C VAL A 116 -6.32 9.68 -0.98
N PHE A 117 -6.88 10.87 -1.14
CA PHE A 117 -6.47 11.90 -2.11
C PHE A 117 -6.91 13.27 -1.61
N ASP A 118 -6.48 14.33 -2.30
CA ASP A 118 -6.78 15.75 -1.98
C ASP A 118 -8.26 16.16 -1.98
N GLY A 119 -9.15 15.36 -2.57
CA GLY A 119 -10.58 15.68 -2.68
C GLY A 119 -10.99 16.33 -4.00
N ASP A 120 -10.04 16.70 -4.87
CA ASP A 120 -10.35 17.27 -6.19
C ASP A 120 -10.55 16.17 -7.24
N TRP A 121 -11.82 15.90 -7.52
CA TRP A 121 -12.18 14.91 -8.53
C TRP A 121 -11.85 15.32 -9.97
N ASN A 122 -11.64 16.62 -10.23
CA ASN A 122 -11.29 17.11 -11.57
C ASN A 122 -9.78 17.08 -11.81
N GLY A 123 -8.98 17.08 -10.74
CA GLY A 123 -7.53 16.90 -10.79
C GLY A 123 -7.09 15.52 -11.26
N ALA A 124 -5.82 15.40 -11.62
CA ALA A 124 -5.22 14.18 -12.15
C ALA A 124 -5.33 13.01 -11.16
N ALA A 125 -5.13 13.26 -9.86
CA ALA A 125 -5.30 12.27 -8.80
C ALA A 125 -6.74 11.74 -8.75
N GLY A 126 -7.75 12.62 -8.73
CA GLY A 126 -9.16 12.25 -8.75
C GLY A 126 -9.54 11.46 -10.00
N GLN A 127 -9.10 11.90 -11.18
CA GLN A 127 -9.34 11.22 -12.45
C GLN A 127 -8.66 9.85 -12.52
N PHE A 128 -7.44 9.72 -11.97
CA PHE A 128 -6.75 8.45 -11.88
C PHE A 128 -7.46 7.50 -10.90
N LEU A 129 -7.93 8.02 -9.76
CA LEU A 129 -8.66 7.27 -8.74
C LEU A 129 -9.98 6.69 -9.28
N LEU A 130 -10.72 7.45 -10.09
CA LEU A 130 -11.94 6.98 -10.76
C LEU A 130 -11.68 5.77 -11.66
N ARG A 131 -10.47 5.64 -12.22
CA ARG A 131 -10.10 4.52 -13.11
C ARG A 131 -9.43 3.36 -12.36
N TRP A 132 -9.14 3.51 -11.07
CA TRP A 132 -8.34 2.55 -10.29
C TRP A 132 -8.84 1.11 -10.40
N TYR A 133 -10.14 0.88 -10.21
CA TYR A 133 -10.72 -0.46 -10.30
C TYR A 133 -11.20 -0.86 -11.70
N SER A 134 -11.27 0.08 -12.63
CA SER A 134 -11.49 -0.21 -14.05
C SER A 134 -10.29 -0.91 -14.67
N HIS A 135 -9.07 -0.53 -14.26
CA HIS A 135 -7.84 -1.17 -14.73
C HIS A 135 -7.64 -2.58 -14.15
N SER A 136 -8.11 -2.81 -12.93
CA SER A 136 -8.13 -4.14 -12.30
C SER A 136 -9.12 -4.17 -11.13
N THR A 137 -9.85 -5.27 -11.00
CA THR A 137 -10.76 -5.43 -9.86
C THR A 137 -10.09 -5.91 -8.56
N HIS A 138 -8.77 -6.12 -8.59
CA HIS A 138 -7.98 -6.49 -7.41
C HIS A 138 -7.83 -5.29 -6.47
N HIS A 139 -7.74 -5.52 -5.16
CA HIS A 139 -7.57 -4.44 -4.17
C HIS A 139 -6.13 -3.89 -4.07
N GLU A 140 -5.14 -4.72 -4.34
CA GLU A 140 -3.72 -4.35 -4.28
C GLU A 140 -3.16 -4.15 -5.69
N ARG A 141 -2.11 -3.35 -5.79
CA ARG A 141 -1.29 -3.11 -6.98
C ARG A 141 0.17 -3.24 -6.62
N LEU A 142 0.96 -3.85 -7.49
CA LEU A 142 2.41 -3.78 -7.41
C LEU A 142 2.83 -2.47 -8.08
N LEU A 143 3.37 -1.53 -7.30
CA LEU A 143 3.88 -0.26 -7.78
C LEU A 143 5.37 -0.42 -8.05
N PHE A 144 5.80 -0.04 -9.24
CA PHE A 144 7.20 0.07 -9.62
C PHE A 144 7.56 1.53 -9.86
N ALA A 145 8.71 1.95 -9.35
CA ALA A 145 9.28 3.26 -9.61
C ALA A 145 10.66 3.10 -10.27
N GLY A 146 10.96 3.95 -11.24
CA GLY A 146 12.19 3.91 -12.00
C GLY A 146 12.29 5.07 -13.00
N PRO A 147 13.26 5.02 -13.93
CA PRO A 147 13.52 6.09 -14.89
C PRO A 147 12.33 6.42 -15.80
N ASP A 148 11.50 5.41 -16.10
CA ASP A 148 10.31 5.55 -16.95
C ASP A 148 9.07 6.09 -16.19
N GLY A 149 9.22 6.44 -14.91
CA GLY A 149 8.16 6.92 -14.04
C GLY A 149 7.57 5.83 -13.15
N ILE A 150 6.25 5.90 -12.92
CA ILE A 150 5.52 4.99 -12.04
C ILE A 150 4.71 4.00 -12.88
N THR A 151 4.89 2.71 -12.63
CA THR A 151 4.10 1.65 -13.29
C THR A 151 3.35 0.83 -12.26
N PHE A 152 2.05 0.61 -12.50
CA PHE A 152 1.23 -0.29 -11.70
C PHE A 152 1.03 -1.61 -12.42
N ALA A 153 1.22 -2.70 -11.68
CA ALA A 153 0.88 -4.03 -12.11
C ALA A 153 -0.13 -4.69 -11.16
N ALA A 154 -1.06 -5.46 -11.70
CA ALA A 154 -2.07 -6.16 -10.91
C ALA A 154 -2.66 -7.34 -11.67
N PRO A 155 -3.25 -8.33 -10.97
CA PRO A 155 -4.14 -9.29 -11.60
C PRO A 155 -5.33 -8.58 -12.25
N ARG A 156 -5.72 -8.96 -13.47
CA ARG A 156 -6.90 -8.38 -14.16
C ARG A 156 -8.19 -8.53 -13.35
N LYS A 157 -8.35 -9.69 -12.71
CA LYS A 157 -9.47 -10.02 -11.81
C LYS A 157 -8.95 -10.25 -10.41
N ARG A 158 -9.82 -10.05 -9.42
CA ARG A 158 -9.45 -10.35 -8.03
C ARG A 158 -9.14 -11.84 -7.84
N VAL A 159 -8.00 -12.13 -7.24
CA VAL A 159 -7.54 -13.48 -6.89
C VAL A 159 -7.33 -13.59 -5.38
N SER A 160 -7.44 -14.80 -4.84
CA SER A 160 -7.15 -15.09 -3.42
C SER A 160 -5.70 -15.52 -3.18
N SER A 161 -5.02 -16.01 -4.22
CA SER A 161 -3.62 -16.44 -4.15
C SER A 161 -2.94 -16.24 -5.50
N GLY A 162 -1.60 -16.19 -5.50
CA GLY A 162 -0.81 -16.07 -6.72
C GLY A 162 -0.89 -14.69 -7.40
N ARG A 163 -1.16 -13.61 -6.65
CA ARG A 163 -1.19 -12.23 -7.18
C ARG A 163 0.06 -11.90 -8.01
N ASP A 164 1.22 -12.36 -7.55
CA ASP A 164 2.50 -12.19 -8.23
C ASP A 164 2.51 -12.80 -9.63
N ARG A 165 1.95 -14.01 -9.82
CA ARG A 165 1.92 -14.73 -11.11
C ARG A 165 0.96 -14.13 -12.11
N HIS A 166 -0.13 -13.55 -11.62
CA HIS A 166 -1.17 -12.96 -12.46
C HIS A 166 -0.99 -11.45 -12.68
N ALA A 167 0.00 -10.83 -12.05
CA ALA A 167 0.30 -9.42 -12.25
C ALA A 167 0.65 -9.12 -13.71
N GLN A 168 -0.07 -8.17 -14.27
CA GLN A 168 0.13 -7.56 -15.59
C GLN A 168 0.09 -6.04 -15.41
N ILE A 169 0.67 -5.29 -16.34
CA ILE A 169 0.63 -3.83 -16.30
C ILE A 169 -0.80 -3.36 -16.47
N VAL A 170 -1.24 -2.48 -15.57
CA VAL A 170 -2.62 -1.95 -15.53
C VAL A 170 -2.66 -0.43 -15.66
N ALA A 171 -1.58 0.27 -15.32
CA ALA A 171 -1.42 1.70 -15.55
C ALA A 171 0.06 2.08 -15.61
N ARG A 172 0.37 3.18 -16.31
CA ARG A 172 1.67 3.85 -16.32
C ARG A 172 1.42 5.34 -16.12
N LEU A 173 2.31 5.98 -15.37
CA LEU A 173 2.42 7.41 -15.22
C LEU A 173 3.84 7.78 -15.60
N SER A 174 4.02 8.66 -16.59
CA SER A 174 5.35 9.11 -16.96
C SER A 174 5.95 10.00 -15.86
N PRO A 175 7.27 10.24 -15.86
CA PRO A 175 7.91 11.16 -14.91
C PRO A 175 7.35 12.59 -14.98
N ASP A 176 6.85 13.01 -16.15
CA ASP A 176 6.23 14.31 -16.35
C ASP A 176 4.78 14.38 -15.83
N GLU A 177 4.13 13.22 -15.65
CA GLU A 177 2.76 13.13 -15.16
C GLU A 177 2.70 13.05 -13.64
N ALA A 178 3.58 12.24 -13.03
CA ALA A 178 3.61 12.04 -11.60
C ALA A 178 4.96 11.57 -11.05
N THR A 179 5.22 11.95 -9.80
CA THR A 179 6.38 11.54 -9.00
C THR A 179 5.94 10.79 -7.75
N LEU A 180 6.88 10.03 -7.16
CA LEU A 180 6.67 9.31 -5.92
C LEU A 180 7.39 10.02 -4.78
N GLU A 181 6.66 10.36 -3.73
CA GLU A 181 7.15 11.13 -2.58
C GLU A 181 6.94 10.36 -1.28
N ASP A 182 7.93 10.46 -0.37
CA ASP A 182 7.73 10.14 1.05
C ASP A 182 7.26 11.43 1.73
N PRO A 183 6.00 11.49 2.20
CA PRO A 183 5.44 12.72 2.76
C PRO A 183 6.16 13.20 4.02
N PHE A 184 6.91 12.32 4.69
CA PHE A 184 7.62 12.64 5.92
C PHE A 184 9.13 12.74 5.71
N SER A 185 9.60 12.68 4.46
CA SER A 185 11.03 12.76 4.14
C SER A 185 11.88 11.79 4.97
N GLY A 186 11.30 10.62 5.30
CA GLY A 186 11.98 9.55 6.02
C GLY A 186 12.06 9.74 7.54
N GLU A 187 11.40 10.76 8.10
CA GLU A 187 11.29 11.01 9.55
C GLU A 187 10.64 9.82 10.28
N PHE A 188 9.61 9.22 9.68
CA PHE A 188 8.86 8.11 10.28
C PHE A 188 9.06 6.81 9.51
N GLU A 189 9.02 5.68 10.22
CA GLU A 189 8.87 4.36 9.62
C GLU A 189 7.41 4.11 9.22
N THR A 190 7.01 4.70 8.10
CA THR A 190 5.63 4.63 7.61
C THR A 190 5.46 3.63 6.47
N ARG A 191 4.19 3.35 6.16
CA ARG A 191 3.76 2.68 4.91
C ARG A 191 3.25 3.68 3.89
N ILE A 192 3.08 4.94 4.29
CA ILE A 192 2.43 5.98 3.51
C ILE A 192 3.43 6.52 2.49
N LEU A 193 3.06 6.46 1.23
CA LEU A 193 3.69 7.18 0.14
C LEU A 193 2.65 8.03 -0.58
N LEU A 194 3.11 9.11 -1.21
CA LEU A 194 2.30 9.95 -2.08
C LEU A 194 2.73 9.78 -3.52
N ILE A 195 1.74 9.71 -4.40
CA ILE A 195 1.92 9.96 -5.81
C ILE A 195 1.50 11.40 -6.04
N ARG A 196 2.46 12.27 -6.32
CA ARG A 196 2.23 13.67 -6.65
C ARG A 196 2.09 13.80 -8.15
N PHE A 197 0.97 14.32 -8.61
CA PHE A 197 0.76 14.61 -10.03
C PHE A 197 1.25 16.02 -10.37
N ARG A 198 1.48 16.27 -11.66
CA ARG A 198 1.97 17.56 -12.18
C ARG A 198 1.07 18.75 -11.83
N ASP A 199 -0.22 18.54 -11.63
CA ASP A 199 -1.18 19.58 -11.25
C ASP A 199 -1.28 19.78 -9.73
N ASP A 200 -0.24 19.35 -9.00
CA ASP A 200 -0.10 19.34 -7.53
C ASP A 200 -1.10 18.44 -6.79
N SER A 201 -2.03 17.82 -7.52
CA SER A 201 -2.95 16.83 -6.96
C SER A 201 -2.18 15.61 -6.47
N TRP A 202 -2.69 14.93 -5.44
CA TRP A 202 -1.97 13.83 -4.81
C TRP A 202 -2.87 12.64 -4.50
N LEU A 203 -2.27 11.45 -4.56
CA LEU A 203 -2.88 10.19 -4.17
C LEU A 203 -2.01 9.48 -3.13
N ARG A 204 -2.60 9.17 -1.97
CA ARG A 204 -1.99 8.34 -0.94
C ARG A 204 -2.07 6.87 -1.33
N VAL A 205 -0.93 6.19 -1.23
CA VAL A 205 -0.83 4.73 -1.31
C VAL A 205 -0.14 4.20 -0.05
N ASP A 206 -0.59 3.06 0.43
CA ASP A 206 -0.01 2.37 1.58
C ASP A 206 0.72 1.12 1.08
N THR A 207 1.99 0.95 1.46
CA THR A 207 2.82 -0.20 1.10
C THR A 207 2.66 -1.36 2.09
N GLU A 208 2.95 -2.57 1.63
CA GLU A 208 2.91 -3.79 2.47
C GLU A 208 3.92 -3.73 3.62
N GLU A 209 5.15 -3.32 3.32
CA GLU A 209 6.21 -3.13 4.31
C GLU A 209 6.33 -1.66 4.71
N SER A 210 6.56 -1.40 6.00
CA SER A 210 6.98 -0.08 6.46
C SER A 210 8.40 0.19 5.97
N ARG A 211 8.68 1.38 5.44
CA ARG A 211 10.00 1.75 4.90
C ARG A 211 10.50 0.80 3.80
N SER A 212 9.64 0.49 2.84
CA SER A 212 9.93 -0.37 1.67
C SER A 212 10.99 0.20 0.71
N GLU A 213 11.39 -0.58 -0.29
CA GLU A 213 12.29 -0.14 -1.39
C GLU A 213 11.79 1.16 -2.06
N LEU A 214 10.46 1.35 -2.12
CA LEU A 214 9.84 2.56 -2.66
C LEU A 214 10.09 3.80 -1.80
N HIS A 215 10.10 3.68 -0.46
CA HIS A 215 10.46 4.80 0.42
C HIS A 215 11.93 5.18 0.20
N MET A 216 12.80 4.19 0.13
CA MET A 216 14.22 4.43 -0.15
C MET A 216 14.44 5.04 -1.53
N TYR A 217 13.62 4.69 -2.52
CA TYR A 217 13.61 5.32 -3.83
C TYR A 217 13.15 6.78 -3.74
N ALA A 218 12.03 7.06 -3.09
CA ALA A 218 11.48 8.40 -2.94
C ALA A 218 12.47 9.35 -2.24
N LEU A 219 13.10 8.91 -1.15
CA LEU A 219 14.11 9.71 -0.42
C LEU A 219 15.35 10.05 -1.25
N ARG A 220 15.73 9.20 -2.21
CA ARG A 220 16.86 9.49 -3.11
C ARG A 220 16.51 10.53 -4.17
N HIS A 221 15.24 10.63 -4.55
CA HIS A 221 14.78 11.44 -5.68
C HIS A 221 13.96 12.67 -5.26
N SER A 222 13.61 12.81 -3.98
CA SER A 222 13.01 14.04 -3.42
C SER A 222 13.98 15.23 -3.39
N SER A 223 15.29 14.98 -3.49
CA SER A 223 16.36 15.98 -3.38
C SER A 223 16.56 16.86 -4.62
N SER A 224 15.83 16.64 -5.73
CA SER A 224 16.01 17.37 -6.99
C SER A 224 14.94 18.44 -7.29
N GLY A 225 14.03 18.72 -6.35
CA GLY A 225 12.93 19.69 -6.53
C GLY A 225 13.14 21.07 -5.89
N GLY A 226 14.31 21.36 -5.31
CA GLY A 226 14.61 22.65 -4.70
C GLY A 226 15.61 23.46 -5.53
N ALA A 227 15.12 24.26 -6.48
CA ALA A 227 15.87 25.31 -7.15
C ALA A 227 15.02 26.58 -7.23
#